data_AF-C9YF89-F1
#
_entry.id   AF-C9YF89-F1
#
_cell.length_a   1.000
_cell.length_b   1.000
_cell.length_c   1.000
_cell.angle_alpha   90.00
_cell.angle_beta   90.00
_cell.angle_gamma   90.00
#
_symmetry.space_group_name_H-M   'P 1'
#
loop_
_entity.id
_entity.type
_entity.pdbx_description
1 polymer ?
#
loop_
_entity_poly.entity_id
_entity_poly.type
_entity_poly.pdbx_seq_one_letter_code
_entity_poly.pdbx_strand_id
1 'polypeptide(L)' 'MGGKFLESSARQPELMNELQTKMFILAGLIDAAFLIGVAIALLFAFANPFVLK' A
#
# COMPACT_ATOMS: atom_id res chain seq x y z
N MET A 1 -8.92 7.01 3.97
CA MET A 1 -9.56 5.82 3.38
C MET A 1 -10.18 4.89 4.41
N GLY A 2 -9.56 4.69 5.59
CA GLY A 2 -10.21 4.00 6.72
C GLY A 2 -11.52 4.63 7.22
N GLY A 3 -11.68 5.97 7.10
CA GLY A 3 -12.93 6.65 7.48
C GLY A 3 -14.16 6.22 6.68
N LYS A 4 -14.04 6.03 5.35
CA LYS A 4 -15.14 5.55 4.51
C LYS A 4 -15.43 4.06 4.75
N PHE A 5 -14.41 3.26 5.05
CA PHE A 5 -14.58 1.87 5.45
C PHE A 5 -15.37 1.75 6.77
N LEU A 6 -15.04 2.56 7.78
CA LEU A 6 -15.76 2.60 9.05
C LEU A 6 -17.20 3.09 8.88
N GLU A 7 -17.44 4.13 8.07
CA GLU A 7 -18.79 4.64 7.81
C GLU A 7 -19.66 3.62 7.06
N SER A 8 -19.12 2.96 6.03
CA SER A 8 -19.83 1.91 5.29
C SER A 8 -20.07 0.64 6.12
N SER A 9 -19.11 0.27 6.97
CA SER A 9 -19.26 -0.89 7.87
C SER A 9 -20.24 -0.63 9.02
N ALA A 10 -20.34 0.61 9.50
CA ALA A 10 -21.32 1.03 10.50
C ALA A 10 -22.75 1.12 9.91
N ARG A 11 -22.89 1.45 8.62
CA ARG A 11 -24.18 1.51 7.93
C ARG A 11 -24.67 0.16 7.43
N GLN A 12 -23.77 -0.69 6.94
CA GLN A 12 -24.08 -1.98 6.32
C GLN A 12 -23.09 -3.05 6.79
N PRO A 13 -23.34 -3.67 7.97
CA PRO A 13 -22.42 -4.64 8.57
C PRO A 13 -22.23 -5.90 7.73
N GLU A 14 -23.19 -6.25 6.87
CA GLU A 14 -23.11 -7.38 5.94
C GLU A 14 -22.14 -7.17 4.76
N LEU A 15 -21.82 -5.92 4.41
CA LEU A 15 -20.81 -5.61 3.38
C LEU A 15 -19.39 -5.50 3.93
N MET A 16 -19.21 -5.64 5.24
CA MET A 16 -17.94 -5.41 5.93
C MET A 16 -16.80 -6.31 5.40
N ASN A 17 -17.09 -7.57 5.08
CA ASN A 17 -16.11 -8.50 4.49
C ASN A 17 -15.64 -8.08 3.08
N GLU A 18 -16.58 -7.61 2.25
CA GLU A 18 -16.25 -7.14 0.89
C GLU A 18 -15.48 -5.82 0.93
N LEU A 19 -15.92 -4.89 1.79
CA LEU A 19 -15.26 -3.61 2.06
C LEU A 19 -13.85 -3.80 2.62
N GLN A 20 -13.62 -4.82 3.47
CA GLN A 20 -12.31 -5.11 4.07
C GLN A 20 -11.33 -5.58 3.01
N THR A 21 -11.78 -6.46 2.10
CA THR A 21 -10.97 -6.95 0.99
C THR A 21 -10.56 -5.80 0.07
N LYS A 22 -11.50 -4.91 -0.30
CA LYS A 22 -11.19 -3.73 -1.12
C LYS A 22 -10.23 -2.76 -0.42
N MET A 23 -10.38 -2.57 0.89
CA MET A 23 -9.45 -1.75 1.69
C MET A 23 -8.05 -2.35 1.74
N PHE A 24 -7.91 -3.67 1.86
CA PHE A 24 -6.62 -4.34 1.86
C PHE A 24 -5.92 -4.21 0.50
N ILE A 25 -6.64 -4.42 -0.60
CA ILE A 25 -6.09 -4.24 -1.95
C ILE A 25 -5.63 -2.79 -2.18
N LEU A 26 -6.44 -1.83 -1.77
CA LEU A 26 -6.15 -0.42 -1.96
C LEU A 26 -4.96 0.05 -1.09
N ALA A 27 -4.93 -0.39 0.17
CA ALA A 27 -3.81 -0.13 1.08
C ALA A 27 -2.52 -0.80 0.58
N GLY A 28 -2.60 -2.06 0.15
CA GLY A 28 -1.48 -2.81 -0.40
C GLY A 28 -0.93 -2.19 -1.70
N LEU A 29 -1.80 -1.67 -2.57
CA LEU A 29 -1.37 -0.99 -3.79
C LEU A 29 -0.61 0.31 -3.50
N ILE A 30 -1.07 1.08 -2.50
CA ILE A 30 -0.38 2.31 -2.08
C ILE A 30 0.98 1.99 -1.47
N ASP A 31 1.04 1.00 -0.59
CA ASP A 31 2.27 0.62 0.09
C ASP A 31 3.28 0.00 -0.89
N ALA A 32 2.82 -0.83 -1.84
CA ALA A 32 3.67 -1.39 -2.87
C ALA A 32 4.38 -0.33 -3.72
N ALA A 33 3.68 0.72 -4.14
CA ALA A 33 4.28 1.81 -4.90
C ALA A 33 5.37 2.54 -4.09
N PHE A 34 5.14 2.76 -2.79
CA PHE A 34 6.11 3.38 -1.90
C PHE A 34 7.35 2.50 -1.68
N LEU A 35 7.14 1.21 -1.39
CA LEU A 35 8.24 0.25 -1.17
C LEU A 35 9.11 0.04 -2.40
N ILE A 36 8.55 0.07 -3.61
CA ILE A 36 9.34 0.04 -4.86
C ILE A 36 10.26 1.25 -4.94
N GLY A 37 9.76 2.45 -4.64
CA GLY A 37 10.57 3.67 -4.61
C GLY A 37 11.70 3.60 -3.59
N VAL A 38 11.40 3.12 -2.37
CA VAL A 38 12.41 2.92 -1.32
C VAL A 38 13.44 1.87 -1.74
N ALA A 39 13.03 0.76 -2.34
CA ALA A 39 13.94 -0.28 -2.81
C ALA A 39 14.92 0.25 -3.87
N ILE A 40 14.44 1.06 -4.81
CA ILE A 40 15.28 1.73 -5.80
C ILE A 40 16.24 2.72 -5.12
N ALA A 41 15.75 3.56 -4.20
CA ALA A 41 16.60 4.48 -3.46
C ALA A 41 17.71 3.76 -2.68
N LEU A 42 17.39 2.62 -2.04
CA LEU A 42 18.36 1.78 -1.33
C LEU A 42 19.36 1.12 -2.28
N LEU A 43 18.92 0.68 -3.46
CA LEU A 43 19.81 0.18 -4.51
C LEU A 43 20.85 1.26 -4.87
N PHE A 44 20.43 2.50 -5.11
CA PHE A 44 21.35 3.59 -5.40
C PHE A 44 22.22 4.01 -4.20
N ALA A 45 21.73 3.88 -2.97
CA ALA A 45 22.47 4.28 -1.78
C ALA A 45 23.57 3.28 -1.39
N PHE A 46 23.31 1.97 -1.50
CA PHE A 46 24.20 0.93 -0.99
C PHE A 46 24.83 0.03 -2.07
N ALA A 47 24.19 -0.08 -3.23
CA ALA A 47 24.59 -0.98 -4.30
C ALA A 47 24.51 -0.27 -5.66
N ASN A 48 24.97 0.99 -5.70
CA ASN A 48 24.83 1.87 -6.83
C ASN A 48 25.44 1.23 -8.10
N PRO A 49 24.63 0.89 -9.12
CA PRO A 49 25.13 0.19 -10.30
C PRO A 49 25.99 1.09 -11.21
N PHE A 50 26.03 2.40 -10.96
CA PHE A 50 26.78 3.37 -11.76
C PHE A 50 28.12 3.77 -11.14
N VAL A 51 28.44 3.29 -9.94
CA VAL A 51 29.80 3.43 -9.40
C VAL A 51 30.67 2.44 -10.16
N LEU A 52 31.47 2.96 -11.10
CA LEU A 52 32.52 2.18 -11.76
C LEU A 52 33.47 1.64 -10.68
N LYS A 53 33.70 0.32 -10.71
CA LYS A 53 34.78 -0.31 -9.97
C LYS A 53 36.14 0.22 -10.41
#